data_AF-A0AAV1A677-F1
#
_entry.id   AF-A0AAV1A677-F1
#
_cell.length_a   1.000
_cell.length_b   1.000
_cell.length_c   1.000
_cell.angle_alpha   90.00
_cell.angle_beta   90.00
_cell.angle_gamma   90.00
#
_symmetry.space_group_name_H-M   'P 1'
#
loop_
_entity.id
_entity.type
_entity.pdbx_description
1 polymer ?
#
loop_
_entity_poly.entity_id
_entity_poly.type
_entity_poly.pdbx_seq_one_letter_code
_entity_poly.pdbx_strand_id
1 'polypeptide(L)'
;MKFPHTQSHTFILFTILFNMEQSSQPSFKQPKLNNPTLPYTSQLSDHVFHSDKLPYFETVLRGKQNVSVKNEVEDIKENVEREQKKGSMLKAFESFTRVKDSLSRAIEGLEGEKGETFVREIVCMKSESVDESTLLLEEARLISRLAFEVETKVENYKELRKKEKRELENSLISLTEENRDINNLLRVALLEKEALEKRIKGHDHKRMPLLQFAEFGLQKVGFGFMMGGSGNHDQTMDSTSESNKSDTSDYEVEVVSMASMVERIMKNLRLEITQTRRSLEESRSDTERLHCLVERQNKEIAENKLYIKELEDRERVLAQNVEEFLMEIKEAEEEVARWKEACELEVKAGKKEVEERDKMVAALKQELLKTKGALDISNGKLRLKEELAMTAIAAQEAAERSLQLADSRGVELRWRIEELTRQLEEAEKRERSSHKGRRLCWPWQVFRMSSSNIADSKIGNAKRMRPEMQSFLQ
;
A
#
# COMPACT_ATOMS: atom_id res chain seq x y z
N MET A 1 -7.76 -35.45 -12.68
CA MET A 1 -6.50 -35.19 -11.95
C MET A 1 -6.08 -33.75 -12.21
N LYS A 2 -6.45 -32.82 -11.33
CA LYS A 2 -5.95 -31.44 -11.31
C LYS A 2 -5.73 -31.06 -9.85
N PHE A 3 -4.51 -30.70 -9.50
CA PHE A 3 -4.09 -30.29 -8.17
C PHE A 3 -4.52 -28.83 -7.90
N PRO A 4 -4.90 -28.47 -6.66
CA PRO A 4 -5.30 -27.11 -6.33
C PRO A 4 -4.06 -26.24 -6.04
N HIS A 5 -3.93 -25.13 -6.77
CA HIS A 5 -2.84 -24.15 -6.64
C HIS A 5 -2.94 -23.23 -5.41
N THR A 6 -3.98 -23.38 -4.58
CA THR A 6 -4.27 -22.48 -3.45
C THR A 6 -3.50 -22.83 -2.17
N GLN A 7 -2.95 -24.04 -2.03
CA GLN A 7 -2.10 -24.41 -0.89
C GLN A 7 -0.67 -23.85 -0.97
N SER A 8 -0.20 -23.43 -2.15
CA SER A 8 1.17 -22.95 -2.31
C SER A 8 1.35 -21.52 -1.77
N HIS A 9 0.33 -20.67 -1.83
CA HIS A 9 0.43 -19.28 -1.38
C HIS A 9 0.36 -19.15 0.15
N THR A 10 -0.44 -19.99 0.82
CA THR A 10 -0.49 -20.07 2.29
C THR A 10 0.81 -20.63 2.88
N PHE A 11 1.45 -21.60 2.21
CA PHE A 11 2.75 -22.13 2.65
C PHE A 11 3.90 -21.12 2.51
N ILE A 12 3.87 -20.28 1.46
CA ILE A 12 4.89 -19.23 1.26
C ILE A 12 4.73 -18.11 2.30
N LEU A 13 3.50 -17.69 2.62
CA LEU A 13 3.25 -16.70 3.67
C LEU A 13 3.62 -17.22 5.07
N PHE A 14 3.35 -18.49 5.37
CA PHE A 14 3.76 -19.11 6.63
C PHE A 14 5.29 -19.26 6.75
N THR A 15 5.98 -19.51 5.64
CA THR A 15 7.46 -19.61 5.59
C THR A 15 8.14 -18.24 5.72
N ILE A 16 7.51 -17.17 5.22
CA ILE A 16 8.03 -15.80 5.36
C ILE A 16 7.83 -15.30 6.80
N LEU A 17 6.68 -15.59 7.42
CA LEU A 17 6.43 -15.23 8.83
C LEU A 17 7.31 -16.03 9.80
N PHE A 18 7.50 -17.34 9.58
CA PHE A 18 8.37 -18.18 10.42
C PHE A 18 9.85 -17.80 10.31
N ASN A 19 10.31 -17.28 9.16
CA ASN A 19 11.69 -16.79 9.00
C ASN A 19 11.92 -15.40 9.61
N MET A 20 10.90 -14.53 9.67
CA MET A 20 11.04 -13.24 10.38
C MET A 20 11.11 -13.42 11.90
N GLU A 21 10.47 -14.45 12.44
CA GLU A 21 10.46 -14.72 13.89
C GLU A 21 11.72 -15.42 14.39
N GLN A 22 12.44 -16.17 13.55
CA GLN A 22 13.77 -16.70 13.89
C GLN A 22 14.90 -15.67 13.84
N SER A 23 14.73 -14.55 13.11
CA SER A 23 15.76 -13.50 13.03
C SER A 23 15.81 -12.58 14.26
N SER A 24 14.91 -12.76 15.24
CA SER A 24 14.76 -11.83 16.38
C SER A 24 15.13 -12.43 17.75
N GLN A 25 15.76 -13.62 17.81
CA GLN A 25 16.32 -14.14 19.06
C GLN A 25 17.80 -13.78 19.24
N PRO A 26 18.21 -13.14 20.36
CA PRO A 26 19.61 -12.91 20.65
C PRO A 26 20.29 -14.23 21.06
N SER A 27 21.26 -14.69 20.27
CA SER A 27 22.06 -15.86 20.60
C SER A 27 22.98 -15.58 21.79
N PHE A 28 22.67 -16.15 22.96
CA PHE A 28 23.61 -16.23 24.09
C PHE A 28 24.75 -17.18 23.73
N LYS A 29 25.92 -16.65 23.33
CA LYS A 29 27.16 -17.42 23.24
C LYS A 29 27.83 -17.45 24.62
N GLN A 30 27.91 -18.64 25.21
CA GLN A 30 28.74 -18.92 26.38
C GLN A 30 30.23 -18.78 26.02
N PRO A 31 31.09 -18.25 26.93
CA PRO A 31 32.53 -18.29 26.72
C PRO A 31 33.09 -19.65 27.14
N LYS A 32 33.83 -20.27 26.21
CA LYS A 32 34.64 -21.48 26.45
C LYS A 32 35.81 -21.13 27.38
N LEU A 33 35.80 -21.69 28.59
CA LEU A 33 37.00 -21.80 29.43
C LEU A 33 37.96 -22.80 28.78
N ASN A 34 39.14 -22.33 28.38
CA ASN A 34 40.31 -23.18 28.18
C ASN A 34 41.32 -22.85 29.29
N ASN A 35 41.45 -23.76 30.25
CA ASN A 35 42.66 -23.89 31.06
C ASN A 35 43.78 -24.51 30.19
N PRO A 36 45.04 -24.21 30.52
CA PRO A 36 45.92 -25.32 30.83
C PRO A 36 46.67 -25.13 32.15
N THR A 37 47.19 -26.26 32.62
CA THR A 37 47.51 -26.61 34.00
C THR A 37 49.03 -26.68 34.21
N LEU A 38 49.53 -26.02 35.28
CA LEU A 38 50.71 -26.31 36.14
C LEU A 38 52.15 -26.23 35.53
N PRO A 39 53.27 -26.16 36.33
CA PRO A 39 53.39 -26.27 37.81
C PRO A 39 54.31 -25.25 38.54
N TYR A 40 54.12 -25.17 39.86
CA TYR A 40 55.07 -24.95 40.98
C TYR A 40 56.41 -24.23 40.77
N THR A 41 56.66 -23.18 41.58
CA THR A 41 57.70 -23.17 42.64
C THR A 41 57.46 -22.05 43.67
N SER A 42 57.69 -22.41 44.93
CA SER A 42 57.73 -21.59 46.14
C SER A 42 58.96 -20.66 46.22
N GLN A 43 58.80 -19.44 46.76
CA GLN A 43 59.45 -18.93 48.00
C GLN A 43 59.42 -17.40 48.11
N LEU A 44 59.25 -16.96 49.37
CA LEU A 44 59.54 -15.66 50.02
C LEU A 44 60.19 -14.53 49.22
N SER A 45 59.66 -13.30 49.37
CA SER A 45 60.33 -12.23 50.14
C SER A 45 59.48 -10.96 50.12
N ASP A 46 59.33 -10.37 51.31
CA ASP A 46 58.94 -8.97 51.50
C ASP A 46 59.85 -8.05 50.69
N HIS A 47 59.28 -7.05 50.02
CA HIS A 47 59.88 -5.72 49.90
C HIS A 47 58.84 -4.68 49.44
N VAL A 48 58.56 -3.77 50.36
CA VAL A 48 57.95 -2.47 50.15
C VAL A 48 58.81 -1.66 49.18
N PHE A 49 58.26 -1.23 48.05
CA PHE A 49 58.67 0.01 47.38
C PHE A 49 57.46 0.68 46.69
N HIS A 50 57.21 1.92 47.11
CA HIS A 50 56.41 2.91 46.41
C HIS A 50 56.85 3.06 44.94
N SER A 51 55.89 3.16 44.02
CA SER A 51 56.11 3.83 42.73
C SER A 51 54.79 4.32 42.12
N ASP A 52 54.35 5.49 42.55
CA ASP A 52 53.43 6.35 41.81
C ASP A 52 54.12 6.79 40.50
N LYS A 53 53.78 6.18 39.36
CA LYS A 53 53.94 6.75 38.00
C LYS A 53 53.48 5.78 36.89
N LEU A 54 52.21 5.37 36.87
CA LEU A 54 51.60 4.80 35.65
C LEU A 54 50.09 5.13 35.51
N PRO A 55 49.70 6.36 35.09
CA PRO A 55 48.36 6.56 34.53
C PRO A 55 48.35 7.13 33.09
N TYR A 56 49.52 7.42 32.50
CA TYR A 56 49.58 8.16 31.23
C TYR A 56 49.57 7.26 29.97
N PHE A 57 50.18 6.07 30.03
CA PHE A 57 50.23 5.17 28.86
C PHE A 57 48.89 4.45 28.60
N GLU A 58 48.16 4.10 29.66
CA GLU A 58 46.90 3.38 29.54
C GLU A 58 45.75 4.28 29.06
N THR A 59 45.79 5.57 29.38
CA THR A 59 44.82 6.57 28.91
C THR A 59 45.02 6.91 27.43
N VAL A 60 46.26 6.98 26.94
CA VAL A 60 46.57 7.23 25.52
C VAL A 60 46.22 6.03 24.63
N LEU A 61 46.49 4.80 25.08
CA LEU A 61 46.09 3.58 24.37
C LEU A 61 44.56 3.44 24.30
N ARG A 62 43.86 3.71 25.41
CA ARG A 62 42.39 3.71 25.46
C ARG A 62 41.77 4.79 24.58
N GLY A 63 42.40 5.98 24.51
CA GLY A 63 42.01 7.06 23.60
C GLY A 63 42.14 6.68 22.13
N LYS A 64 43.27 6.08 21.72
CA LYS A 64 43.47 5.61 20.33
C LYS A 64 42.54 4.46 19.96
N GLN A 65 42.28 3.54 20.90
CA GLN A 65 41.34 2.44 20.69
C GLN A 65 39.90 2.94 20.55
N ASN A 66 39.49 3.93 21.35
CA ASN A 66 38.16 4.53 21.25
C ASN A 66 37.96 5.32 19.95
N VAL A 67 38.99 5.97 19.42
CA VAL A 67 38.91 6.65 18.10
C VAL A 67 38.84 5.64 16.96
N SER A 68 39.60 4.54 17.02
CA SER A 68 39.53 3.45 16.02
C SER A 68 38.14 2.81 16.00
N VAL A 69 37.60 2.47 17.17
CA VAL A 69 36.26 1.88 17.30
C VAL A 69 35.18 2.86 16.83
N LYS A 70 35.35 4.16 17.09
CA LYS A 70 34.38 5.17 16.63
C LYS A 70 34.35 5.29 15.10
N ASN A 71 35.52 5.26 14.46
CA ASN A 71 35.62 5.28 12.99
C ASN A 71 35.06 3.99 12.37
N GLU A 72 35.33 2.83 12.97
CA GLU A 72 34.74 1.55 12.52
C GLU A 72 33.22 1.52 12.68
N VAL A 73 32.68 2.08 13.77
CA VAL A 73 31.23 2.19 13.99
C VAL A 73 30.59 3.17 13.01
N GLU A 74 31.25 4.28 12.68
CA GLU A 74 30.79 5.19 11.63
C GLU A 74 30.82 4.53 10.24
N ASP A 75 31.88 3.79 9.89
CA ASP A 75 31.97 3.04 8.63
C ASP A 75 30.87 1.97 8.54
N ILE A 76 30.63 1.20 9.61
CA ILE A 76 29.57 0.19 9.65
C ILE A 76 28.20 0.85 9.52
N LYS A 77 27.97 1.99 10.19
CA LYS A 77 26.72 2.73 10.09
C LYS A 77 26.49 3.24 8.67
N GLU A 78 27.50 3.81 8.03
CA GLU A 78 27.41 4.29 6.65
C GLU A 78 27.19 3.13 5.65
N ASN A 79 27.78 1.96 5.92
CA ASN A 79 27.58 0.78 5.08
C ASN A 79 26.16 0.19 5.23
N VAL A 80 25.63 0.15 6.46
CA VAL A 80 24.24 -0.26 6.74
C VAL A 80 23.24 0.72 6.08
N GLU A 81 23.48 2.03 6.18
CA GLU A 81 22.64 3.04 5.54
C GLU A 81 22.68 2.93 4.00
N ARG A 82 23.85 2.68 3.40
CA ARG A 82 23.99 2.43 1.96
C ARG A 82 23.24 1.18 1.49
N GLU A 83 23.37 0.06 2.20
CA GLU A 83 22.67 -1.17 1.86
C GLU A 83 21.15 -1.06 2.04
N GLN A 84 20.68 -0.36 3.08
CA GLN A 84 19.27 -0.06 3.27
C GLN A 84 18.71 0.84 2.15
N LYS A 85 19.50 1.82 1.68
CA LYS A 85 19.15 2.70 0.56
C LYS A 85 19.06 1.92 -0.76
N LYS A 86 20.02 1.02 -1.05
CA LYS A 86 19.97 0.13 -2.22
C LYS A 86 18.76 -0.80 -2.19
N GLY A 87 18.47 -1.42 -1.04
CA GLY A 87 17.30 -2.27 -0.86
C GLY A 87 15.98 -1.53 -1.09
N SER A 88 15.90 -0.26 -0.66
CA SER A 88 14.74 0.60 -0.92
C SER A 88 14.63 1.01 -2.39
N MET A 89 15.78 1.23 -3.05
CA MET A 89 15.86 1.60 -4.46
C MET A 89 15.41 0.47 -5.40
N LEU A 90 15.81 -0.76 -5.11
CA LEU A 90 15.37 -1.95 -5.85
C LEU A 90 13.85 -2.15 -5.77
N LYS A 91 13.26 -1.97 -4.57
CA LYS A 91 11.81 -2.02 -4.39
C LYS A 91 11.08 -0.93 -5.18
N ALA A 92 11.66 0.27 -5.26
CA ALA A 92 11.11 1.36 -6.08
C ALA A 92 11.16 1.02 -7.58
N PHE A 93 12.26 0.45 -8.07
CA PHE A 93 12.40 -0.01 -9.46
C PHE A 93 11.42 -1.13 -9.82
N GLU A 94 11.24 -2.11 -8.93
CA GLU A 94 10.27 -3.19 -9.14
C GLU A 94 8.83 -2.62 -9.23
N SER A 95 8.51 -1.66 -8.36
CA SER A 95 7.22 -0.97 -8.36
C SER A 95 7.01 -0.18 -9.67
N PHE A 96 8.02 0.55 -10.12
CA PHE A 96 7.99 1.29 -11.39
C PHE A 96 7.84 0.38 -12.61
N THR A 97 8.54 -0.74 -12.63
CA THR A 97 8.39 -1.73 -13.70
C THR A 97 6.95 -2.27 -13.76
N ARG A 98 6.36 -2.61 -12.61
CA ARG A 98 4.96 -3.05 -12.53
C ARG A 98 3.97 -1.98 -13.02
N VAL A 99 4.19 -0.71 -12.66
CA VAL A 99 3.35 0.40 -13.10
C VAL A 99 3.48 0.62 -14.61
N LYS A 100 4.72 0.61 -15.14
CA LYS A 100 4.98 0.70 -16.59
C LYS A 100 4.26 -0.39 -17.37
N ASP A 101 4.35 -1.63 -16.91
CA ASP A 101 3.70 -2.78 -17.56
C ASP A 101 2.16 -2.64 -17.49
N SER A 102 1.64 -2.16 -16.37
CA SER A 102 0.19 -1.91 -16.22
C SER A 102 -0.31 -0.81 -17.14
N LEU A 103 0.44 0.29 -17.28
CA LEU A 103 0.10 1.38 -18.18
C LEU A 103 0.20 0.93 -19.65
N SER A 104 1.23 0.15 -20.00
CA SER A 104 1.40 -0.39 -21.35
C SER A 104 0.23 -1.32 -21.73
N ARG A 105 -0.17 -2.23 -20.84
CA ARG A 105 -1.37 -3.07 -21.04
C ARG A 105 -2.66 -2.24 -21.19
N ALA A 106 -2.78 -1.14 -20.44
CA ALA A 106 -3.94 -0.25 -20.56
C ALA A 106 -3.98 0.45 -21.93
N ILE A 107 -2.83 0.87 -22.46
CA ILE A 107 -2.72 1.43 -23.81
C ILE A 107 -3.11 0.38 -24.86
N GLU A 108 -2.55 -0.83 -24.78
CA GLU A 108 -2.88 -1.93 -25.70
C GLU A 108 -4.38 -2.27 -25.68
N GLY A 109 -5.00 -2.26 -24.50
CA GLY A 109 -6.45 -2.51 -24.37
C GLY A 109 -7.35 -1.40 -24.92
N LEU A 110 -6.84 -0.16 -25.03
CA LEU A 110 -7.54 0.98 -25.63
C LEU A 110 -7.38 1.02 -27.16
N GLU A 111 -6.30 0.43 -27.67
CA GLU A 111 -5.92 0.42 -29.08
C GLU A 111 -6.53 -0.80 -29.78
N GLY A 112 -7.87 -0.83 -29.89
CA GLY A 112 -8.57 -1.89 -30.60
C GLY A 112 -8.19 -1.93 -32.08
N GLU A 113 -7.63 -3.06 -32.54
CA GLU A 113 -7.39 -3.58 -33.91
C GLU A 113 -6.95 -2.64 -35.06
N LYS A 114 -6.80 -1.34 -34.85
CA LYS A 114 -6.28 -0.39 -35.83
C LYS A 114 -4.93 0.11 -35.35
N GLY A 115 -3.91 -0.57 -35.87
CA GLY A 115 -2.53 -0.22 -35.68
C GLY A 115 -2.21 1.15 -36.24
N GLU A 116 -1.80 2.05 -35.37
CA GLU A 116 -0.74 3.01 -35.66
C GLU A 116 0.31 2.86 -34.56
N THR A 117 1.21 1.91 -34.81
CA THR A 117 2.42 1.67 -34.04
C THR A 117 3.25 2.95 -33.89
N PHE A 118 3.36 3.48 -32.67
CA PHE A 118 4.40 4.44 -32.31
C PHE A 118 5.21 4.02 -31.06
N VAL A 119 5.17 2.76 -30.61
CA VAL A 119 5.94 2.29 -29.44
C VAL A 119 7.26 1.62 -29.85
N ARG A 120 8.01 2.24 -30.77
CA ARG A 120 9.39 1.80 -31.09
C ARG A 120 10.40 2.89 -30.83
N GLU A 121 10.41 3.44 -29.62
CA GLU A 121 11.61 4.11 -29.09
C GLU A 121 11.60 4.20 -27.57
N ILE A 122 11.51 3.06 -26.88
CA ILE A 122 11.96 2.98 -25.49
C ILE A 122 13.05 1.91 -25.45
N VAL A 123 14.16 2.24 -26.10
CA VAL A 123 15.42 1.54 -25.90
C VAL A 123 15.84 1.82 -24.47
N CYS A 124 15.68 0.81 -23.62
CA CYS A 124 16.31 0.75 -22.31
C CYS A 124 17.83 0.85 -22.53
N MET A 125 18.37 2.06 -22.36
CA MET A 125 19.80 2.31 -22.32
C MET A 125 20.37 1.58 -21.10
N LYS A 126 20.81 0.34 -21.31
CA LYS A 126 21.77 -0.32 -20.42
C LYS A 126 23.10 0.41 -20.58
N SER A 127 23.25 1.52 -19.86
CA SER A 127 24.54 2.19 -19.68
C SER A 127 25.10 1.78 -18.33
N GLU A 128 26.14 0.97 -18.38
CA GLU A 128 26.98 0.63 -17.23
C GLU A 128 27.64 1.92 -16.71
N SER A 129 27.54 2.16 -15.40
CA SER A 129 28.22 3.21 -14.59
C SER A 129 27.51 4.53 -14.27
N VAL A 130 26.21 4.70 -14.55
CA VAL A 130 25.47 5.92 -14.15
C VAL A 130 24.81 5.74 -12.77
N ASP A 131 24.99 6.74 -11.88
CA ASP A 131 24.42 6.84 -10.53
C ASP A 131 22.98 6.29 -10.48
N GLU A 132 22.74 5.25 -9.69
CA GLU A 132 21.47 4.49 -9.61
C GLU A 132 20.26 5.42 -9.35
N SER A 133 20.51 6.55 -8.67
CA SER A 133 19.53 7.60 -8.40
C SER A 133 19.02 8.30 -9.67
N THR A 134 19.85 8.45 -10.70
CA THR A 134 19.50 9.10 -11.96
C THR A 134 18.68 8.18 -12.87
N LEU A 135 18.97 6.87 -12.86
CA LEU A 135 18.19 5.87 -13.59
C LEU A 135 16.76 5.79 -13.04
N LEU A 136 16.60 5.90 -11.72
CA LEU A 136 15.29 5.92 -11.06
C LEU A 136 14.44 7.12 -11.49
N LEU A 137 15.09 8.28 -11.63
CA LEU A 137 14.43 9.52 -12.07
C LEU A 137 13.99 9.44 -13.53
N GLU A 138 14.79 8.84 -14.40
CA GLU A 138 14.42 8.63 -15.81
C GLU A 138 13.29 7.61 -15.98
N GLU A 139 13.29 6.50 -15.23
CA GLU A 139 12.18 5.54 -15.25
C GLU A 139 10.88 6.20 -14.73
N ALA A 140 10.97 7.03 -13.69
CA ALA A 140 9.84 7.81 -13.20
C ALA A 140 9.27 8.76 -14.27
N ARG A 141 10.14 9.46 -15.03
CA ARG A 141 9.73 10.32 -16.14
C ARG A 141 9.04 9.55 -17.25
N LEU A 142 9.55 8.37 -17.61
CA LEU A 142 8.93 7.50 -18.61
C LEU A 142 7.53 7.06 -18.18
N ILE A 143 7.36 6.69 -16.91
CA ILE A 143 6.06 6.32 -16.34
C ILE A 143 5.09 7.51 -16.36
N SER A 144 5.55 8.70 -15.98
CA SER A 144 4.70 9.90 -16.05
C SER A 144 4.25 10.20 -17.49
N ARG A 145 5.13 10.02 -18.48
CA ARG A 145 4.78 10.19 -19.90
C ARG A 145 3.76 9.14 -20.36
N LEU A 146 3.95 7.87 -20.00
CA LEU A 146 3.00 6.79 -20.28
C LEU A 146 1.64 7.03 -19.62
N ALA A 147 1.62 7.53 -18.39
CA ALA A 147 0.38 7.85 -17.68
C ALA A 147 -0.40 8.95 -18.39
N PHE A 148 0.29 10.00 -18.86
CA PHE A 148 -0.32 11.07 -19.65
C PHE A 148 -0.87 10.55 -20.98
N GLU A 149 -0.17 9.63 -21.64
CA GLU A 149 -0.65 9.00 -22.87
C GLU A 149 -1.91 8.14 -22.64
N VAL A 150 -1.95 7.35 -21.58
CA VAL A 150 -3.15 6.61 -21.18
C VAL A 150 -4.32 7.56 -20.94
N GLU A 151 -4.10 8.65 -20.20
CA GLU A 151 -5.13 9.63 -19.87
C GLU A 151 -5.72 10.28 -21.14
N THR A 152 -4.86 10.71 -22.06
CA THR A 152 -5.31 11.30 -23.34
C THR A 152 -6.05 10.29 -24.22
N LYS A 153 -5.61 9.02 -24.32
CA LYS A 153 -6.33 7.98 -25.06
C LYS A 153 -7.68 7.64 -24.43
N VAL A 154 -7.75 7.56 -23.11
CA VAL A 154 -9.03 7.33 -22.38
C VAL A 154 -10.02 8.46 -22.65
N GLU A 155 -9.57 9.72 -22.63
CA GLU A 155 -10.46 10.85 -22.89
C GLU A 155 -10.97 10.84 -24.34
N ASN A 156 -10.09 10.60 -25.31
CA ASN A 156 -10.47 10.44 -26.72
C ASN A 156 -11.52 9.32 -26.90
N TYR A 157 -11.33 8.17 -26.24
CA TYR A 157 -12.29 7.06 -26.30
C TYR A 157 -13.66 7.44 -25.70
N LYS A 158 -13.68 8.13 -24.56
CA LYS A 158 -14.93 8.64 -23.96
C LYS A 158 -15.64 9.61 -24.89
N GLU A 159 -14.91 10.51 -25.55
CA GLU A 159 -15.49 11.44 -26.52
C GLU A 159 -16.08 10.71 -27.73
N LEU A 160 -15.38 9.71 -28.25
CA LEU A 160 -15.86 8.90 -29.37
C LEU A 160 -17.16 8.17 -29.01
N ARG A 161 -17.21 7.54 -27.83
CA ARG A 161 -18.43 6.87 -27.33
C ARG A 161 -19.57 7.86 -27.10
N LYS A 162 -19.30 9.09 -26.64
CA LYS A 162 -20.31 10.15 -26.53
C LYS A 162 -20.83 10.61 -27.89
N LYS A 163 -19.98 10.66 -28.93
CA LYS A 163 -20.40 10.99 -30.30
C LYS A 163 -21.30 9.89 -30.87
N GLU A 164 -20.84 8.64 -30.81
CA GLU A 164 -21.60 7.46 -31.26
C GLU A 164 -22.96 7.37 -30.55
N LYS A 165 -23.00 7.57 -29.23
CA LYS A 165 -24.26 7.60 -28.47
C LYS A 165 -25.22 8.69 -28.99
N ARG A 166 -24.72 9.91 -29.24
CA ARG A 166 -25.55 11.01 -29.78
C ARG A 166 -26.05 10.70 -31.18
N GLU A 167 -25.24 10.08 -32.02
CA GLU A 167 -25.64 9.65 -33.36
C GLU A 167 -26.75 8.60 -33.29
N LEU A 168 -26.60 7.58 -32.44
CA LEU A 168 -27.63 6.57 -32.21
C LEU A 168 -28.93 7.16 -31.64
N GLU A 169 -28.83 8.10 -30.70
CA GLU A 169 -29.99 8.82 -30.16
C GLU A 169 -30.70 9.64 -31.25
N ASN A 170 -29.96 10.34 -32.10
CA ASN A 170 -30.53 11.08 -33.24
C ASN A 170 -31.21 10.13 -34.24
N SER A 171 -30.59 8.99 -34.55
CA SER A 171 -31.20 7.96 -35.40
C SER A 171 -32.47 7.37 -34.79
N LEU A 172 -32.49 7.15 -33.47
CA LEU A 172 -33.68 6.69 -32.76
C LEU A 172 -34.82 7.73 -32.87
N ILE A 173 -34.53 9.01 -32.63
CA ILE A 173 -35.52 10.10 -32.74
C ILE A 173 -36.09 10.13 -34.17
N SER A 174 -35.22 10.13 -35.19
CA SER A 174 -35.64 10.10 -36.60
C SER A 174 -36.54 8.89 -36.91
N LEU A 175 -36.20 7.70 -36.39
CA LEU A 175 -36.99 6.49 -36.62
C LEU A 175 -38.34 6.52 -35.88
N THR A 176 -38.40 7.17 -34.70
CA THR A 176 -39.66 7.35 -33.97
C THR A 176 -40.57 8.37 -34.64
N GLU A 177 -40.01 9.42 -35.25
CA GLU A 177 -40.74 10.39 -36.05
C GLU A 177 -41.29 9.73 -37.32
N GLU A 178 -40.47 8.96 -38.04
CA GLU A 178 -40.93 8.21 -39.21
C GLU A 178 -42.04 7.20 -38.86
N ASN A 179 -41.90 6.46 -37.76
CA ASN A 179 -42.97 5.57 -37.28
C ASN A 179 -44.26 6.33 -36.94
N ARG A 180 -44.16 7.54 -36.37
CA ARG A 180 -45.30 8.40 -36.11
C ARG A 180 -45.97 8.87 -37.40
N ASP A 181 -45.18 9.23 -38.41
CA ASP A 181 -45.68 9.67 -39.71
C ASP A 181 -46.34 8.52 -40.48
N ILE A 182 -45.76 7.32 -40.46
CA ILE A 182 -46.38 6.10 -40.99
C ILE A 182 -47.71 5.83 -40.27
N ASN A 183 -47.75 5.95 -38.94
CA ASN A 183 -48.98 5.76 -38.17
C ASN A 183 -50.06 6.79 -38.55
N ASN A 184 -49.68 8.06 -38.71
CA ASN A 184 -50.57 9.12 -39.19
C ASN A 184 -51.10 8.81 -40.59
N LEU A 185 -50.22 8.39 -41.51
CA LEU A 185 -50.60 8.02 -42.88
C LEU A 185 -51.56 6.82 -42.89
N LEU A 186 -51.32 5.81 -42.06
CA LEU A 186 -52.23 4.67 -41.89
C LEU A 186 -53.60 5.12 -41.36
N ARG A 187 -53.64 6.03 -40.39
CA ARG A 187 -54.91 6.59 -39.90
C ARG A 187 -55.66 7.34 -41.00
N VAL A 188 -54.96 8.16 -41.80
CA VAL A 188 -55.57 8.88 -42.94
C VAL A 188 -56.09 7.89 -43.98
N ALA A 189 -55.30 6.90 -44.38
CA ALA A 189 -55.71 5.87 -45.34
C ALA A 189 -56.90 5.05 -44.84
N LEU A 190 -56.96 4.74 -43.54
CA LEU A 190 -58.10 4.06 -42.92
C LEU A 190 -59.37 4.94 -42.95
N LEU A 191 -59.24 6.23 -42.64
CA LEU A 191 -60.36 7.17 -42.71
C LEU A 191 -60.86 7.38 -44.15
N GLU A 192 -59.96 7.49 -45.12
CA GLU A 192 -60.32 7.57 -46.55
C GLU A 192 -60.99 6.28 -47.04
N LYS A 193 -60.46 5.11 -46.64
CA LYS A 193 -61.10 3.81 -46.90
C LYS A 193 -62.52 3.78 -46.34
N GLU A 194 -62.71 4.19 -45.08
CA GLU A 194 -64.03 4.20 -44.45
C GLU A 194 -64.98 5.19 -45.14
N ALA A 195 -64.48 6.37 -45.55
CA ALA A 195 -65.25 7.35 -46.31
C ALA A 195 -65.66 6.83 -47.70
N LEU A 196 -64.76 6.15 -48.42
CA LEU A 196 -65.06 5.49 -49.68
C LEU A 196 -66.05 4.34 -49.48
N GLU A 197 -65.90 3.53 -48.44
CA GLU A 197 -66.82 2.45 -48.12
C GLU A 197 -68.23 2.97 -47.83
N LYS A 198 -68.36 4.09 -47.09
CA LYS A 198 -69.65 4.77 -46.86
C LYS A 198 -70.24 5.34 -48.16
N ARG A 199 -69.41 5.92 -49.02
CA ARG A 199 -69.83 6.42 -50.36
C ARG A 199 -70.29 5.31 -51.30
N ILE A 200 -69.69 4.12 -51.19
CA ILE A 200 -70.02 2.95 -52.02
C ILE A 200 -71.25 2.22 -51.48
N LYS A 201 -71.42 2.09 -50.14
CA LYS A 201 -72.63 1.49 -49.53
C LYS A 201 -73.91 2.31 -49.74
N GLY A 202 -73.80 3.62 -49.99
CA GLY A 202 -74.95 4.48 -50.28
C GLY A 202 -75.40 4.52 -51.74
N HIS A 203 -74.66 3.91 -52.68
CA HIS A 203 -74.95 4.05 -54.11
C HIS A 203 -74.51 2.80 -54.90
N ASP A 204 -75.41 1.80 -54.94
CA ASP A 204 -75.16 0.47 -55.53
C ASP A 204 -74.75 0.52 -57.01
N HIS A 205 -75.12 1.57 -57.74
CA HIS A 205 -74.87 1.68 -59.19
C HIS A 205 -73.42 2.07 -59.54
N LYS A 206 -72.63 2.57 -58.59
CA LYS A 206 -71.20 2.92 -58.79
C LYS A 206 -70.22 1.87 -58.26
N ARG A 207 -70.72 0.78 -57.69
CA ARG A 207 -69.91 -0.29 -57.07
C ARG A 207 -69.21 -1.16 -58.13
N MET A 208 -69.84 -1.36 -59.28
CA MET A 208 -69.34 -2.25 -60.35
C MET A 208 -68.12 -1.69 -61.13
N PRO A 209 -68.10 -0.41 -61.55
CA PRO A 209 -66.94 0.14 -62.26
C PRO A 209 -65.70 0.27 -61.38
N LEU A 210 -65.87 0.59 -60.09
CA LEU A 210 -64.77 0.70 -59.13
C LEU A 210 -64.14 -0.66 -58.81
N LEU A 211 -64.93 -1.74 -58.75
CA LEU A 211 -64.42 -3.10 -58.61
C LEU A 211 -63.60 -3.52 -59.83
N GLN A 212 -64.05 -3.18 -61.05
CA GLN A 212 -63.28 -3.42 -62.27
C GLN A 212 -61.98 -2.62 -62.33
N PHE A 213 -61.96 -1.37 -61.86
CA PHE A 213 -60.72 -0.59 -61.78
C PHE A 213 -59.74 -1.13 -60.72
N ALA A 214 -60.25 -1.59 -59.57
CA ALA A 214 -59.43 -2.24 -58.55
C ALA A 214 -58.87 -3.58 -59.06
N GLU A 215 -59.68 -4.36 -59.79
CA GLU A 215 -59.27 -5.60 -60.45
C GLU A 215 -58.18 -5.34 -61.51
N PHE A 216 -58.32 -4.29 -62.31
CA PHE A 216 -57.30 -3.86 -63.27
C PHE A 216 -56.00 -3.41 -62.58
N GLY A 217 -56.10 -2.72 -61.44
CA GLY A 217 -54.97 -2.31 -60.62
C GLY A 217 -54.22 -3.48 -60.00
N LEU A 218 -54.95 -4.43 -59.41
CA LEU A 218 -54.41 -5.67 -58.80
C LEU A 218 -53.79 -6.61 -59.84
N GLN A 219 -54.38 -6.69 -61.04
CA GLN A 219 -53.84 -7.48 -62.14
C GLN A 219 -52.52 -6.90 -62.68
N LYS A 220 -52.36 -5.57 -62.65
CA LYS A 220 -51.13 -4.86 -63.08
C LYS A 220 -49.95 -5.03 -62.10
N VAL A 221 -50.21 -5.34 -60.83
CA VAL A 221 -49.18 -5.65 -59.81
C VAL A 221 -49.07 -7.15 -59.48
N GLY A 222 -49.68 -8.02 -60.29
CA GLY A 222 -49.46 -9.47 -60.24
C GLY A 222 -50.28 -10.26 -59.20
N PHE A 223 -51.30 -9.66 -58.57
CA PHE A 223 -52.16 -10.32 -57.57
C PHE A 223 -53.55 -10.71 -58.13
N GLY A 224 -53.60 -11.22 -59.36
CA GLY A 224 -54.84 -11.73 -59.97
C GLY A 224 -55.05 -13.22 -59.72
N PHE A 225 -56.02 -13.59 -58.89
CA PHE A 225 -56.49 -14.98 -58.76
C PHE A 225 -57.18 -15.41 -60.06
N MET A 226 -56.56 -16.32 -60.82
CA MET A 226 -57.20 -17.03 -61.92
C MET A 226 -58.16 -18.08 -61.37
N MET A 227 -59.39 -17.68 -61.03
CA MET A 227 -60.48 -18.63 -60.81
C MET A 227 -61.23 -18.84 -62.14
N GLY A 228 -60.86 -19.89 -62.87
CA GLY A 228 -61.58 -20.34 -64.05
C GLY A 228 -62.81 -21.17 -63.69
N GLY A 229 -63.84 -21.14 -64.54
CA GLY A 229 -64.90 -22.17 -64.52
C GLY A 229 -66.27 -21.77 -65.09
N SER A 230 -66.37 -21.65 -66.41
CA SER A 230 -67.43 -22.19 -67.29
C SER A 230 -68.93 -21.98 -66.98
N GLY A 231 -69.67 -21.40 -67.95
CA GLY A 231 -71.07 -21.78 -68.20
C GLY A 231 -72.02 -20.68 -68.70
N ASN A 232 -72.60 -20.94 -69.88
CA ASN A 232 -73.77 -20.32 -70.55
C ASN A 232 -73.52 -19.02 -71.35
N HIS A 233 -73.54 -19.06 -72.69
CA HIS A 233 -74.66 -19.30 -73.62
C HIS A 233 -75.71 -18.20 -73.56
N ASP A 234 -75.52 -17.16 -74.39
CA ASP A 234 -76.41 -16.81 -75.51
C ASP A 234 -76.06 -15.42 -76.04
N GLN A 235 -75.44 -15.37 -77.22
CA GLN A 235 -75.49 -14.19 -78.07
C GLN A 235 -76.24 -14.57 -79.35
N THR A 236 -77.55 -14.36 -79.26
CA THR A 236 -78.46 -14.21 -80.40
C THR A 236 -78.07 -12.93 -81.13
N MET A 237 -77.46 -13.07 -82.30
CA MET A 237 -77.31 -12.00 -83.29
C MET A 237 -77.77 -12.57 -84.62
N ASP A 238 -79.06 -12.41 -84.88
CA ASP A 238 -79.66 -12.64 -86.18
C ASP A 238 -79.68 -11.31 -86.93
N SER A 239 -79.04 -11.26 -88.10
CA SER A 239 -79.07 -10.13 -89.03
C SER A 239 -78.81 -10.64 -90.44
N THR A 240 -79.91 -11.03 -91.07
CA THR A 240 -80.34 -10.65 -92.42
C THR A 240 -79.27 -10.36 -93.48
N SER A 241 -79.24 -11.17 -94.55
CA SER A 241 -79.28 -10.63 -95.92
C SER A 241 -79.69 -11.71 -96.93
N GLU A 242 -80.61 -11.29 -97.80
CA GLU A 242 -81.15 -12.03 -98.94
C GLU A 242 -80.06 -12.33 -100.00
N SER A 243 -80.12 -13.49 -100.65
CA SER A 243 -80.51 -13.57 -102.07
C SER A 243 -79.92 -14.78 -102.80
N ASN A 244 -80.84 -15.48 -103.50
CA ASN A 244 -80.69 -16.04 -104.84
C ASN A 244 -79.69 -17.18 -105.18
N LYS A 245 -80.31 -18.35 -105.42
CA LYS A 245 -80.24 -19.20 -106.63
C LYS A 245 -78.96 -20.00 -106.98
N SER A 246 -79.20 -21.32 -107.11
CA SER A 246 -78.53 -22.34 -107.97
C SER A 246 -77.06 -22.62 -107.63
N ASP A 247 -76.47 -23.80 -107.79
CA ASP A 247 -76.84 -25.01 -108.50
C ASP A 247 -75.94 -26.12 -107.90
N THR A 248 -76.54 -27.24 -107.52
CA THR A 248 -75.97 -28.60 -107.40
C THR A 248 -74.42 -28.76 -107.50
N SER A 249 -73.65 -28.43 -106.46
CA SER A 249 -72.22 -28.84 -106.31
C SER A 249 -71.61 -28.57 -104.91
N ASP A 250 -72.34 -28.76 -103.80
CA ASP A 250 -71.91 -28.33 -102.45
C ASP A 250 -71.07 -29.36 -101.66
N TYR A 251 -71.02 -30.63 -102.07
CA TYR A 251 -70.42 -31.69 -101.25
C TYR A 251 -68.88 -31.68 -101.18
N GLU A 252 -68.17 -31.13 -102.17
CA GLU A 252 -66.70 -31.16 -102.18
C GLU A 252 -66.06 -29.93 -101.49
N VAL A 253 -66.70 -28.76 -101.54
CA VAL A 253 -66.19 -27.52 -100.92
C VAL A 253 -66.36 -27.52 -99.40
N GLU A 254 -67.46 -28.08 -98.91
CA GLU A 254 -67.74 -28.21 -97.47
C GLU A 254 -66.79 -29.21 -96.79
N VAL A 255 -66.44 -30.32 -97.46
CA VAL A 255 -65.49 -31.32 -96.94
C VAL A 255 -64.07 -30.75 -96.84
N VAL A 256 -63.62 -29.94 -97.80
CA VAL A 256 -62.31 -29.26 -97.75
C VAL A 256 -62.27 -28.18 -96.67
N SER A 257 -63.36 -27.42 -96.48
CA SER A 257 -63.51 -26.43 -95.40
C SER A 257 -63.48 -27.09 -94.02
N MET A 258 -64.20 -28.20 -93.86
CA MET A 258 -64.23 -29.00 -92.63
C MET A 258 -62.86 -29.61 -92.31
N ALA A 259 -62.16 -30.14 -93.31
CA ALA A 259 -60.81 -30.66 -93.14
C ALA A 259 -59.82 -29.56 -92.68
N SER A 260 -59.91 -28.36 -93.26
CA SER A 260 -59.11 -27.20 -92.85
C SER A 260 -59.43 -26.74 -91.41
N MET A 261 -60.70 -26.80 -91.02
CA MET A 261 -61.12 -26.51 -89.64
C MET A 261 -60.56 -27.54 -88.65
N VAL A 262 -60.66 -28.83 -88.97
CA VAL A 262 -60.10 -29.91 -88.15
C VAL A 262 -58.58 -29.80 -88.07
N GLU A 263 -57.89 -29.50 -89.17
CA GLU A 263 -56.44 -29.29 -89.18
C GLU A 263 -56.03 -28.11 -88.29
N ARG A 264 -56.78 -27.01 -88.34
CA ARG A 264 -56.57 -25.85 -87.47
C ARG A 264 -56.78 -26.20 -86.00
N ILE A 265 -57.86 -26.92 -85.68
CA ILE A 265 -58.14 -27.40 -84.31
C ILE A 265 -57.02 -28.32 -83.84
N MET A 266 -56.57 -29.27 -84.66
CA MET A 266 -55.46 -30.18 -84.31
C MET A 266 -54.14 -29.44 -84.09
N LYS A 267 -53.81 -28.45 -84.93
CA LYS A 267 -52.63 -27.60 -84.74
C LYS A 267 -52.74 -26.79 -83.44
N ASN A 268 -53.91 -26.21 -83.16
CA ASN A 268 -54.14 -25.47 -81.92
C ASN A 268 -54.02 -26.35 -80.68
N LEU A 269 -54.66 -27.53 -80.67
CA LEU A 269 -54.55 -28.49 -79.58
C LEU A 269 -53.10 -28.96 -79.37
N ARG A 270 -52.32 -29.15 -80.44
CA ARG A 270 -50.89 -29.49 -80.32
C ARG A 270 -50.10 -28.36 -79.65
N LEU A 271 -50.38 -27.10 -80.02
CA LEU A 271 -49.75 -25.95 -79.37
C LEU A 271 -50.11 -25.87 -77.89
N GLU A 272 -51.40 -26.00 -77.55
CA GLU A 272 -51.87 -26.03 -76.16
C GLU A 272 -51.23 -27.16 -75.34
N ILE A 273 -51.12 -28.37 -75.91
CA ILE A 273 -50.42 -29.50 -75.26
C ILE A 273 -48.94 -29.16 -75.01
N THR A 274 -48.25 -28.52 -75.95
CA THR A 274 -46.85 -28.11 -75.74
C THR A 274 -46.71 -26.99 -74.71
N GLN A 275 -47.65 -26.04 -74.69
CA GLN A 275 -47.66 -24.93 -73.74
C GLN A 275 -47.92 -25.42 -72.32
N THR A 276 -48.94 -26.26 -72.12
CA THR A 276 -49.28 -26.84 -70.81
C THR A 276 -48.16 -27.72 -70.25
N ARG A 277 -47.46 -28.48 -71.11
CA ARG A 277 -46.25 -29.23 -70.72
C ARG A 277 -45.13 -28.30 -70.25
N ARG A 278 -44.90 -27.20 -70.96
CA ARG A 278 -43.88 -26.21 -70.58
C ARG A 278 -44.22 -25.55 -69.25
N SER A 279 -45.47 -25.14 -69.03
CA SER A 279 -45.91 -24.54 -67.76
C SER A 279 -45.86 -25.53 -66.60
N LEU A 280 -46.13 -26.83 -66.85
CA LEU A 280 -45.98 -27.87 -65.84
C LEU A 280 -44.52 -28.05 -65.43
N GLU A 281 -43.60 -28.06 -66.40
CA GLU A 281 -42.17 -28.20 -66.13
C GLU A 281 -41.60 -26.97 -65.40
N GLU A 282 -42.03 -25.77 -65.78
CA GLU A 282 -41.69 -24.53 -65.09
C GLU A 282 -42.19 -24.54 -63.63
N SER A 283 -43.44 -24.97 -63.40
CA SER A 283 -43.99 -25.11 -62.05
C SER A 283 -43.24 -26.14 -61.20
N ARG A 284 -42.78 -27.25 -61.80
CA ARG A 284 -41.94 -28.25 -61.12
C ARG A 284 -40.59 -27.66 -60.74
N SER A 285 -39.92 -26.99 -61.68
CA SER A 285 -38.64 -26.29 -61.43
C SER A 285 -38.78 -25.25 -60.31
N ASP A 286 -39.87 -24.48 -60.29
CA ASP A 286 -40.12 -23.52 -59.22
C ASP A 286 -40.36 -24.21 -57.87
N THR A 287 -41.08 -25.33 -57.85
CA THR A 287 -41.31 -26.13 -56.65
C THR A 287 -40.00 -26.70 -56.09
N GLU A 288 -39.13 -27.22 -56.95
CA GLU A 288 -37.79 -27.71 -56.57
C GLU A 288 -36.92 -26.58 -56.01
N ARG A 289 -36.95 -25.40 -56.63
CA ARG A 289 -36.24 -24.20 -56.15
C ARG A 289 -36.74 -23.77 -54.77
N LEU A 290 -38.06 -23.72 -54.56
CA LEU A 290 -38.65 -23.41 -53.25
C LEU A 290 -38.27 -24.46 -52.21
N HIS A 291 -38.29 -25.75 -52.57
CA HIS A 291 -37.86 -26.82 -51.69
C HIS A 291 -36.40 -26.64 -51.24
N CYS A 292 -35.49 -26.30 -52.17
CA CYS A 292 -34.09 -26.01 -51.85
C CYS A 292 -33.93 -24.80 -50.92
N LEU A 293 -34.75 -23.75 -51.07
CA LEU A 293 -34.76 -22.60 -50.16
C LEU A 293 -35.22 -23.00 -48.76
N VAL A 294 -36.29 -23.79 -48.66
CA VAL A 294 -36.84 -24.27 -47.39
C VAL A 294 -35.85 -25.18 -46.68
N GLU A 295 -35.19 -26.11 -47.39
CA GLU A 295 -34.15 -26.95 -46.79
C GLU A 295 -32.97 -26.12 -46.25
N ARG A 296 -32.55 -25.08 -46.97
CA ARG A 296 -31.49 -24.20 -46.52
C ARG A 296 -31.90 -23.43 -45.26
N GLN A 297 -33.11 -22.87 -45.26
CA GLN A 297 -33.66 -22.19 -44.08
C GLN A 297 -33.78 -23.14 -42.89
N ASN A 298 -34.22 -24.38 -43.09
CA ASN A 298 -34.31 -25.38 -42.03
C ASN A 298 -32.95 -25.72 -41.43
N LYS A 299 -31.90 -25.83 -42.26
CA LYS A 299 -30.53 -26.04 -41.79
C LYS A 299 -30.02 -24.86 -40.96
N GLU A 300 -30.20 -23.64 -41.46
CA GLU A 300 -29.81 -22.42 -40.75
C GLU A 300 -30.56 -22.26 -39.41
N ILE A 301 -31.86 -22.54 -39.38
CA ILE A 301 -32.64 -22.56 -38.14
C ILE A 301 -32.11 -23.62 -37.16
N ALA A 302 -31.74 -24.80 -37.64
CA ALA A 302 -31.19 -25.85 -36.79
C ALA A 302 -29.82 -25.46 -36.21
N GLU A 303 -28.95 -24.85 -37.01
CA GLU A 303 -27.64 -24.34 -36.58
C GLU A 303 -27.79 -23.20 -35.56
N ASN A 304 -28.64 -22.20 -35.85
CA ASN A 304 -28.94 -21.10 -34.93
C ASN A 304 -29.52 -21.61 -33.61
N LYS A 305 -30.35 -22.65 -33.63
CA LYS A 305 -30.91 -23.27 -32.43
C LYS A 305 -29.83 -23.93 -31.55
N LEU A 306 -28.81 -24.54 -32.16
CA LEU A 306 -27.67 -25.09 -31.41
C LEU A 306 -26.82 -23.97 -30.83
N TYR A 307 -26.52 -22.94 -31.61
CA TYR A 307 -25.75 -21.78 -31.16
C TYR A 307 -26.41 -21.05 -29.97
N ILE A 308 -27.74 -20.86 -30.02
CA ILE A 308 -28.50 -20.27 -28.89
C ILE A 308 -28.33 -21.12 -27.63
N LYS A 309 -28.41 -22.45 -27.73
CA LYS A 309 -28.21 -23.34 -26.56
C LYS A 309 -26.79 -23.25 -25.99
N GLU A 310 -25.78 -23.18 -26.84
CA GLU A 310 -24.39 -23.01 -26.39
C GLU A 310 -24.20 -21.68 -25.65
N LEU A 311 -24.84 -20.60 -26.12
CA LEU A 311 -24.85 -19.32 -25.43
C LEU A 311 -25.58 -19.38 -24.08
N GLU A 312 -26.75 -20.02 -24.01
CA GLU A 312 -27.49 -20.24 -22.76
C GLU A 312 -26.65 -21.05 -21.76
N ASP A 313 -25.97 -22.09 -22.21
CA ASP A 313 -25.09 -22.91 -21.36
C ASP A 313 -23.92 -22.09 -20.82
N ARG A 314 -23.30 -21.26 -21.68
CA ARG A 314 -22.22 -20.35 -21.28
C ARG A 314 -22.72 -19.31 -20.28
N GLU A 315 -23.91 -18.74 -20.50
CA GLU A 315 -24.54 -17.80 -19.58
C GLU A 315 -24.77 -18.45 -18.21
N ARG A 316 -25.31 -19.68 -18.17
CA ARG A 316 -25.51 -20.41 -16.91
C ARG A 316 -24.21 -20.64 -16.14
N VAL A 317 -23.14 -21.06 -16.83
CA VAL A 317 -21.83 -21.25 -16.20
C VAL A 317 -21.26 -19.93 -15.69
N LEU A 318 -21.36 -18.85 -16.47
CA LEU A 318 -20.90 -17.53 -16.04
C LEU A 318 -21.69 -17.03 -14.83
N ALA A 319 -23.01 -17.22 -14.80
CA ALA A 319 -23.86 -16.87 -13.67
C ALA A 319 -23.47 -17.64 -12.40
N GLN A 320 -23.20 -18.94 -12.53
CA GLN A 320 -22.71 -19.76 -11.40
C GLN A 320 -21.34 -19.27 -10.90
N ASN A 321 -20.41 -18.98 -11.81
CA ASN A 321 -19.09 -18.47 -11.43
C ASN A 321 -19.19 -17.11 -10.72
N VAL A 322 -20.10 -16.23 -11.16
CA VAL A 322 -20.34 -14.96 -10.48
C VAL A 322 -20.86 -15.18 -9.06
N GLU A 323 -21.80 -16.09 -8.86
CA GLU A 323 -22.31 -16.42 -7.52
C GLU A 323 -21.21 -17.00 -6.62
N GLU A 324 -20.37 -17.88 -7.15
CA GLU A 324 -19.21 -18.44 -6.43
C GLU A 324 -18.22 -17.33 -6.02
N PHE A 325 -17.85 -16.43 -6.94
CA PHE A 325 -16.99 -15.29 -6.61
C PHE A 325 -17.65 -14.34 -5.60
N LEU A 326 -18.96 -14.14 -5.64
CA LEU A 326 -19.66 -13.34 -4.65
C LEU A 326 -19.60 -13.96 -3.26
N MET A 327 -19.66 -15.29 -3.16
CA MET A 327 -19.48 -15.99 -1.89
C MET A 327 -18.04 -15.88 -1.38
N GLU A 328 -17.03 -16.09 -2.24
CA GLU A 328 -15.61 -15.92 -1.89
C GLU A 328 -15.29 -14.49 -1.43
N ILE A 329 -15.87 -13.48 -2.09
CA ILE A 329 -15.71 -12.07 -1.70
C ILE A 329 -16.28 -11.85 -0.30
N LYS A 330 -17.47 -12.35 0.00
CA LYS A 330 -18.07 -12.22 1.35
C LYS A 330 -17.21 -12.88 2.43
N GLU A 331 -16.72 -14.09 2.17
CA GLU A 331 -15.83 -14.80 3.10
C GLU A 331 -14.52 -14.02 3.34
N ALA A 332 -13.94 -13.47 2.28
CA ALA A 332 -12.74 -12.63 2.38
C ALA A 332 -13.01 -11.31 3.13
N GLU A 333 -14.17 -10.69 2.94
CA GLU A 333 -14.59 -9.49 3.68
C GLU A 333 -14.75 -9.77 5.18
N GLU A 334 -15.36 -10.90 5.54
CA GLU A 334 -15.48 -11.36 6.92
C GLU A 334 -14.12 -11.65 7.55
N GLU A 335 -13.20 -12.26 6.79
CA GLU A 335 -11.83 -12.47 7.23
C GLU A 335 -11.13 -11.12 7.46
N VAL A 336 -11.20 -10.19 6.51
CA VAL A 336 -10.64 -8.84 6.67
C VAL A 336 -11.22 -8.13 7.89
N ALA A 337 -12.52 -8.29 8.18
CA ALA A 337 -13.13 -7.75 9.39
C ALA A 337 -12.53 -8.36 10.67
N ARG A 338 -12.33 -9.69 10.71
CA ARG A 338 -11.67 -10.37 11.83
C ARG A 338 -10.23 -9.89 12.04
N TRP A 339 -9.45 -9.75 10.97
CA TRP A 339 -8.08 -9.23 11.06
C TRP A 339 -8.04 -7.78 11.53
N LYS A 340 -8.97 -6.94 11.08
CA LYS A 340 -9.09 -5.56 11.55
C LYS A 340 -9.37 -5.48 13.05
N GLU A 341 -10.29 -6.29 13.57
CA GLU A 341 -10.59 -6.35 15.00
C GLU A 341 -9.38 -6.82 15.80
N ALA A 342 -8.69 -7.86 15.35
CA ALA A 342 -7.47 -8.36 15.99
C ALA A 342 -6.38 -7.28 16.06
N CYS A 343 -6.14 -6.56 14.96
CA CYS A 343 -5.19 -5.45 14.93
C CYS A 343 -5.61 -4.32 15.91
N GLU A 344 -6.89 -4.00 16.01
CA GLU A 344 -7.37 -2.97 16.95
C GLU A 344 -7.14 -3.39 18.41
N LEU A 345 -7.37 -4.67 18.73
CA LEU A 345 -7.09 -5.22 20.06
C LEU A 345 -5.59 -5.21 20.38
N GLU A 346 -4.74 -5.56 19.42
CA GLU A 346 -3.29 -5.50 19.58
C GLU A 346 -2.81 -4.06 19.81
N VAL A 347 -3.33 -3.09 19.06
CA VAL A 347 -3.02 -1.67 19.27
C VAL A 347 -3.47 -1.21 20.66
N LYS A 348 -4.67 -1.61 21.12
CA LYS A 348 -5.16 -1.30 22.48
C LYS A 348 -4.24 -1.92 23.55
N ALA A 349 -3.82 -3.17 23.36
CA ALA A 349 -2.89 -3.84 24.27
C ALA A 349 -1.52 -3.16 24.29
N GLY A 350 -0.97 -2.84 23.11
CA GLY A 350 0.29 -2.13 22.97
C GLY A 350 0.27 -0.74 23.62
N LYS A 351 -0.83 0.00 23.47
CA LYS A 351 -1.00 1.30 24.14
C LYS A 351 -0.99 1.16 25.66
N LYS A 352 -1.69 0.16 26.21
CA LYS A 352 -1.70 -0.11 27.66
C LYS A 352 -0.31 -0.44 28.17
N GLU A 353 0.44 -1.26 27.45
CA GLU A 353 1.81 -1.64 27.80
C GLU A 353 2.77 -0.42 27.78
N VAL A 354 2.63 0.48 26.80
CA VAL A 354 3.38 1.74 26.77
C VAL A 354 3.04 2.61 27.97
N GLU A 355 1.76 2.75 28.31
CA GLU A 355 1.33 3.51 29.50
C GLU A 355 1.89 2.92 30.80
N GLU A 356 1.99 1.60 30.93
CA GLU A 356 2.62 0.93 32.08
C GLU A 356 4.14 1.15 32.13
N ARG A 357 4.81 1.07 30.97
CA ARG A 357 6.24 1.38 30.85
C ARG A 357 6.55 2.84 31.21
N ASP A 358 5.72 3.78 30.78
CA ASP A 358 5.89 5.20 31.10
C ASP A 358 5.77 5.45 32.61
N LYS A 359 4.83 4.77 33.29
CA LYS A 359 4.72 4.81 34.77
C LYS A 359 6.00 4.28 35.44
N MET A 360 6.55 3.16 34.96
CA MET A 360 7.81 2.63 35.48
C MET A 360 8.98 3.58 35.26
N VAL A 361 9.09 4.18 34.06
CA VAL A 361 10.13 5.17 33.75
C VAL A 361 10.00 6.40 34.66
N ALA A 362 8.79 6.89 34.91
CA ALA A 362 8.56 8.00 35.84
C ALA A 362 9.00 7.66 37.27
N ALA A 363 8.67 6.47 37.76
CA ALA A 363 9.10 6.00 39.08
C ALA A 363 10.63 5.88 39.17
N LEU A 364 11.27 5.27 38.17
CA LEU A 364 12.74 5.15 38.12
C LEU A 364 13.44 6.51 38.05
N LYS A 365 12.89 7.47 37.29
CA LYS A 365 13.41 8.85 37.28
C LYS A 365 13.31 9.50 38.66
N GLN A 366 12.21 9.27 39.38
CA GLN A 366 12.05 9.79 40.74
C GLN A 366 13.08 9.18 41.69
N GLU A 367 13.32 7.87 41.65
CA GLU A 367 14.34 7.21 42.47
C GLU A 367 15.76 7.66 42.10
N LEU A 368 16.04 7.88 40.81
CA LEU A 368 17.30 8.45 40.36
C LEU A 368 17.52 9.86 40.92
N LEU A 369 16.49 10.71 40.95
CA LEU A 369 16.58 12.04 41.53
C LEU A 369 16.82 11.99 43.04
N LYS A 370 16.16 11.07 43.77
CA LYS A 370 16.39 10.86 45.21
C LYS A 370 17.82 10.43 45.51
N THR A 371 18.32 9.44 44.78
CA THR A 371 19.69 8.92 44.95
C THR A 371 20.74 9.95 44.59
N LYS A 372 20.51 10.75 43.53
CA LYS A 372 21.35 11.90 43.20
C LYS A 372 21.40 12.93 44.34
N GLY A 373 20.23 13.30 44.89
CA GLY A 373 20.18 14.21 46.05
C GLY A 373 20.92 13.67 47.27
N ALA A 374 20.78 12.37 47.56
CA ALA A 374 21.52 11.72 48.65
C ALA A 374 23.04 11.72 48.41
N LEU A 375 23.47 11.49 47.16
CA LEU A 375 24.87 11.56 46.76
C LEU A 375 25.42 12.98 46.94
N ASP A 376 24.71 14.01 46.48
CA ASP A 376 25.11 15.42 46.63
C ASP A 376 25.28 15.81 48.10
N ILE A 377 24.37 15.36 48.99
CA ILE A 377 24.50 15.54 50.44
C ILE A 377 25.75 14.83 50.98
N SER A 378 26.02 13.61 50.54
CA SER A 378 27.20 12.84 50.99
C SER A 378 28.51 13.46 50.52
N ASN A 379 28.54 13.99 49.29
CA ASN A 379 29.68 14.73 48.75
C ASN A 379 29.89 16.04 49.51
N GLY A 380 28.82 16.77 49.85
CA GLY A 380 28.92 17.94 50.73
C GLY A 380 29.52 17.60 52.10
N LYS A 381 29.10 16.48 52.72
CA LYS A 381 29.68 15.99 53.97
C LYS A 381 31.16 15.60 53.83
N LEU A 382 31.53 14.97 52.72
CA LEU A 382 32.92 14.61 52.43
C LEU A 382 33.80 15.87 52.36
N ARG A 383 33.37 16.89 51.60
CA ARG A 383 34.09 18.17 51.49
C ARG A 383 34.27 18.87 52.83
N LEU A 384 33.23 18.88 53.68
CA LEU A 384 33.35 19.42 55.04
C LEU A 384 34.36 18.63 55.89
N LYS A 385 34.44 17.30 55.73
CA LYS A 385 35.46 16.48 56.41
C LYS A 385 36.87 16.76 55.88
N GLU A 386 37.02 16.97 54.57
CA GLU A 386 38.29 17.37 53.96
C GLU A 386 38.75 18.73 54.48
N GLU A 387 37.87 19.73 54.54
CA GLU A 387 38.16 21.05 55.12
C GLU A 387 38.51 20.97 56.61
N LEU A 388 37.79 20.14 57.38
CA LEU A 388 38.10 19.90 58.79
C LEU A 388 39.46 19.19 58.96
N ALA A 389 39.80 18.24 58.11
CA ALA A 389 41.11 17.60 58.13
C ALA A 389 42.23 18.60 57.79
N MET A 390 42.05 19.44 56.76
CA MET A 390 43.02 20.48 56.40
C MET A 390 43.23 21.49 57.54
N THR A 391 42.16 21.94 58.19
CA THR A 391 42.26 22.87 59.33
C THR A 391 42.90 22.21 60.56
N ALA A 392 42.61 20.94 60.82
CA ALA A 392 43.26 20.18 61.89
C ALA A 392 44.77 20.02 61.64
N ILE A 393 45.19 19.70 60.41
CA ILE A 393 46.61 19.62 60.04
C ILE A 393 47.27 21.00 60.22
N ALA A 394 46.66 22.08 59.72
CA ALA A 394 47.21 23.43 59.89
C ALA A 394 47.33 23.86 61.37
N ALA A 395 46.35 23.49 62.19
CA ALA A 395 46.38 23.74 63.64
C ALA A 395 47.47 22.91 64.33
N GLN A 396 47.65 21.64 63.95
CA GLN A 396 48.72 20.79 64.44
C GLN A 396 50.09 21.37 64.07
N GLU A 397 50.31 21.75 62.81
CA GLU A 397 51.56 22.38 62.39
C GLU A 397 51.84 23.69 63.15
N ALA A 398 50.81 24.50 63.44
CA ALA A 398 50.96 25.72 64.24
C ALA A 398 51.35 25.40 65.70
N ALA A 399 50.75 24.36 66.29
CA ALA A 399 51.09 23.89 67.63
C ALA A 399 52.52 23.32 67.70
N GLU A 400 52.93 22.54 66.70
CA GLU A 400 54.30 22.00 66.58
C GLU A 400 55.34 23.13 66.45
N ARG A 401 55.08 24.15 65.61
CA ARG A 401 55.94 25.34 65.53
C ARG A 401 56.04 26.08 66.87
N SER A 402 54.93 26.21 67.60
CA SER A 402 54.91 26.82 68.93
C SER A 402 55.74 26.02 69.94
N LEU A 403 55.61 24.69 69.93
CA LEU A 403 56.39 23.79 70.79
C LEU A 403 57.89 23.88 70.48
N GLN A 404 58.27 23.85 69.19
CA GLN A 404 59.67 24.01 68.78
C GLN A 404 60.28 25.33 69.27
N LEU A 405 59.51 26.43 69.23
CA LEU A 405 59.94 27.72 69.77
C LEU A 405 60.07 27.72 71.30
N ALA A 406 59.18 27.01 72.01
CA ALA A 406 59.29 26.85 73.46
C ALA A 406 60.51 26.01 73.84
N ASP A 407 60.77 24.93 73.10
CA ASP A 407 61.93 24.07 73.29
C ASP A 407 63.24 24.82 73.01
N SER A 408 63.32 25.59 71.92
CA SER A 408 64.51 26.41 71.61
C SER A 408 64.79 27.44 72.71
N ARG A 409 63.75 28.16 73.16
CA ARG A 409 63.86 29.09 74.31
C ARG A 409 64.24 28.38 75.60
N GLY A 410 63.70 27.18 75.83
CA GLY A 410 64.03 26.36 76.99
C GLY A 410 65.50 25.95 77.00
N VAL A 411 66.06 25.58 75.85
CA VAL A 411 67.49 25.30 75.68
C VAL A 411 68.34 26.54 75.98
N GLU A 412 67.98 27.70 75.41
CA GLU A 412 68.70 28.96 75.65
C GLU A 412 68.70 29.35 77.14
N LEU A 413 67.54 29.25 77.80
CA LEU A 413 67.43 29.54 79.23
C LEU A 413 68.22 28.55 80.09
N ARG A 414 68.22 27.26 79.76
CA ARG A 414 69.05 26.26 80.45
C ARG A 414 70.53 26.59 80.31
N TRP A 415 71.00 26.88 79.10
CA TRP A 415 72.37 27.29 78.86
C TRP A 415 72.73 28.54 79.68
N ARG A 416 71.83 29.53 79.73
CA ARG A 416 72.05 30.74 80.53
C ARG A 416 72.11 30.46 82.03
N ILE A 417 71.26 29.57 82.53
CA ILE A 417 71.30 29.11 83.93
C ILE A 417 72.61 28.41 84.22
N GLU A 418 73.02 27.45 83.39
CA GLU A 418 74.29 26.73 83.53
C GLU A 418 75.49 27.69 83.57
N GLU A 419 75.51 28.70 82.70
CA GLU A 419 76.56 29.73 82.71
C GLU A 419 76.53 30.58 83.98
N LEU A 420 75.35 30.97 84.47
CA LEU A 420 75.22 31.69 85.74
C LEU A 420 75.61 30.81 86.94
N THR A 421 75.31 29.51 86.90
CA THR A 421 75.73 28.53 87.92
C THR A 421 77.24 28.35 87.90
N ARG A 422 77.87 28.26 86.71
CA ARG A 422 79.33 28.26 86.58
C ARG A 422 79.95 29.52 87.17
N GLN A 423 79.38 30.69 86.87
CA GLN A 423 79.81 31.96 87.45
C GLN A 423 79.66 31.98 88.99
N LEU A 424 78.58 31.42 89.53
CA LEU A 424 78.38 31.25 90.97
C LEU A 424 79.42 30.30 91.58
N GLU A 425 79.67 29.15 90.98
CA GLU A 425 80.70 28.20 91.46
C GLU A 425 82.10 28.83 91.41
N GLU A 426 82.42 29.62 90.39
CA GLU A 426 83.68 30.36 90.30
C GLU A 426 83.78 31.46 91.35
N ALA A 427 82.71 32.21 91.61
CA ALA A 427 82.63 33.20 92.68
C ALA A 427 82.77 32.53 94.06
N GLU A 428 82.12 31.39 94.28
CA GLU A 428 82.22 30.61 95.52
C GLU A 428 83.62 30.00 95.71
N LYS A 429 84.28 29.54 94.64
CA LYS A 429 85.69 29.11 94.67
C LYS A 429 86.62 30.28 95.04
N ARG A 430 86.39 31.47 94.50
CA ARG A 430 87.12 32.70 94.91
C ARG A 430 86.86 33.03 96.37
N GLU A 431 85.63 32.89 96.85
CA GLU A 431 85.25 33.10 98.25
C GLU A 431 85.93 32.07 99.18
N ARG A 432 86.01 30.79 98.80
CA ARG A 432 86.76 29.75 99.55
C ARG A 432 88.27 30.02 99.59
N SER A 433 88.85 30.59 98.53
CA SER A 433 90.27 31.01 98.49
C SER A 433 90.57 32.30 99.26
N SER A 434 89.55 33.13 99.52
CA SER A 434 89.64 34.38 100.27
C SER A 434 89.17 34.19 101.71
N HIS A 435 89.86 33.33 102.46
CA HIS A 435 89.75 33.36 103.92
C HIS A 435 90.51 34.58 104.46
N LYS A 436 89.80 35.71 104.53
CA LYS A 436 89.86 36.64 105.66
C LYS A 436 88.69 37.62 105.66
N GLY A 437 87.69 37.27 106.46
CA GLY A 437 86.85 38.24 107.18
C GLY A 437 85.65 38.81 106.41
N ARG A 438 84.46 38.29 106.69
CA ARG A 438 83.51 38.81 107.70
C ARG A 438 82.20 38.04 107.57
N ARG A 439 81.62 37.71 108.72
CA ARG A 439 80.20 37.33 108.80
C ARG A 439 79.37 38.47 108.22
N LEU A 440 78.60 38.21 107.17
CA LEU A 440 77.38 38.96 106.90
C LEU A 440 76.27 37.94 106.69
N CYS A 441 75.43 37.88 107.73
CA CYS A 441 74.12 37.27 107.73
C CYS A 441 73.34 37.79 106.51
N TRP A 442 72.89 36.89 105.63
CA TRP A 442 71.90 37.24 104.60
C TRP A 442 70.49 37.02 105.16
N PRO A 443 69.64 38.05 105.27
CA PRO A 443 68.28 37.91 105.76
C PRO A 443 67.39 37.34 104.66
N TRP A 444 66.85 36.13 104.85
CA TRP A 444 65.66 35.69 104.13
C TRP A 444 64.43 36.41 104.68
N GLN A 445 64.26 37.68 104.31
CA GLN A 445 63.01 38.41 104.48
C GLN A 445 62.99 39.57 103.49
N VAL A 446 62.24 39.40 102.39
CA VAL A 446 61.26 40.34 101.80
C VAL A 446 60.97 39.84 100.38
N PHE A 447 60.08 38.85 100.28
CA PHE A 447 59.01 38.83 99.27
C PHE A 447 57.75 38.30 99.96
N ARG A 448 57.28 39.07 100.94
CA ARG A 448 55.88 39.12 101.30
C ARG A 448 55.33 40.39 100.66
N MET A 449 54.98 40.31 99.37
CA MET A 449 53.99 41.20 98.78
C MET A 449 52.75 40.38 98.49
N SER A 450 51.70 40.80 99.17
CA SER A 450 50.32 40.38 99.12
C SER A 450 49.70 40.42 97.73
N SER A 451 49.14 39.29 97.30
CA SER A 451 47.82 39.25 96.65
C SER A 451 47.22 37.85 96.76
N SER A 452 46.71 37.54 97.94
CA SER A 452 45.80 36.41 98.13
C SER A 452 44.96 36.68 99.37
N ASN A 453 43.76 37.21 99.15
CA ASN A 453 42.50 36.77 99.77
C ASN A 453 41.34 37.63 99.22
N ILE A 454 40.82 37.23 98.06
CA ILE A 454 39.37 37.14 97.89
C ILE A 454 39.11 35.63 97.76
N ALA A 455 38.84 35.01 98.90
CA ALA A 455 38.04 33.80 98.93
C ALA A 455 36.60 34.27 99.10
N ASP A 456 35.76 34.05 98.09
CA ASP A 456 34.41 33.52 98.29
C ASP A 456 33.86 33.04 96.95
N SER A 457 34.31 31.84 96.60
CA SER A 457 33.59 30.95 95.71
C SER A 457 32.33 30.47 96.42
N LYS A 458 31.19 31.11 96.18
CA LYS A 458 29.87 30.45 96.20
C LYS A 458 28.83 31.22 95.37
N ILE A 459 28.45 30.55 94.27
CA ILE A 459 27.10 30.48 93.68
C ILE A 459 26.61 31.73 92.93
N GLY A 460 26.50 31.58 91.60
CA GLY A 460 25.82 32.53 90.74
C GLY A 460 25.92 32.23 89.24
N ASN A 461 25.32 31.12 88.80
CA ASN A 461 24.70 30.94 87.48
C ASN A 461 25.42 31.40 86.19
N ALA A 462 26.01 30.47 85.45
CA ALA A 462 25.96 30.48 83.99
C ALA A 462 25.99 29.05 83.44
N LYS A 463 25.01 28.77 82.59
CA LYS A 463 24.53 27.44 82.19
C LYS A 463 25.58 26.57 81.52
N ARG A 464 25.65 25.29 81.95
CA ARG A 464 26.06 24.17 81.09
C ARG A 464 25.25 24.26 79.79
N MET A 465 25.93 24.42 78.66
CA MET A 465 25.36 24.01 77.38
C MET A 465 25.74 22.56 77.15
N ARG A 466 24.80 21.65 77.42
CA ARG A 466 24.79 20.31 76.83
C ARG A 466 24.38 20.47 75.37
N PRO A 467 24.97 19.72 74.42
CA PRO A 467 24.31 19.47 73.15
C PRO A 467 23.17 18.48 73.41
N GLU A 468 21.94 18.92 73.24
CA GLU A 468 20.79 18.04 73.10
C GLU A 468 20.90 17.31 71.76
N MET A 469 20.97 15.98 71.80
CA MET A 469 20.58 15.17 70.66
C MET A 469 19.06 15.25 70.54
N GLN A 470 18.57 16.05 69.59
CA GLN A 470 17.21 15.90 69.11
C GLN A 470 17.17 14.81 68.05
N SER A 471 16.43 13.75 68.39
CA SER A 471 15.89 12.76 67.48
C SER A 471 14.96 13.43 66.47
N PHE A 472 15.28 13.33 65.18
CA PHE A 472 14.28 13.44 64.12
C PHE A 472 13.73 12.05 63.83
N LEU A 473 12.49 11.84 64.28
CA LEU A 473 11.52 11.05 63.53
C LEU A 473 11.10 11.91 62.33
N GLN A 474 11.51 11.51 61.12
CA GLN A 474 10.62 11.43 59.97
C GLN A 474 11.19 10.50 58.91
#